data_AF-A0A401WVT6-F1
#
_entry.id   AF-A0A401WVT6-F1
#
_cell.length_a   1.000
_cell.length_b   1.000
_cell.length_c   1.000
_cell.angle_alpha   90.00
_cell.angle_beta   90.00
_cell.angle_gamma   90.00
#
_symmetry.space_group_name_H-M   'P 1'
#
loop_
_entity.id
_entity.type
_entity.pdbx_description
1 polymer ?
#
loop_
_entity_poly.entity_id
_entity_poly.type
_entity_poly.pdbx_seq_one_letter_code
_entity_poly.pdbx_strand_id
1 'polypeptide(L)'
;MTPKVQAQQALSFGETPGNTKACAEMDAQQPGACKQYHADASSAYFASIKFWKTPVKSCGNGQNNCLDYGAWQRAWQQVKQ
;
A
#
# COMPACT_ATOMS: atom_id res chain seq x y z
N MET A 1 -14.60 11.71 -0.73
CA MET A 1 -14.97 10.55 0.11
C MET A 1 -14.89 10.95 1.58
N THR A 2 -15.91 10.66 2.39
CA THR A 2 -15.95 11.08 3.80
C THR A 2 -15.06 10.19 4.68
N PRO A 3 -14.64 10.66 5.88
CA PRO A 3 -13.87 9.84 6.82
C PRO A 3 -14.56 8.53 7.19
N LYS A 4 -15.87 8.59 7.46
CA LYS A 4 -16.68 7.41 7.81
C LYS A 4 -16.72 6.36 6.70
N VAL A 5 -16.92 6.77 5.45
CA VAL A 5 -16.93 5.83 4.30
C VAL A 5 -15.55 5.21 4.09
N GLN A 6 -14.48 6.00 4.22
CA GLN A 6 -13.12 5.47 4.16
C GLN A 6 -12.80 4.50 5.31
N ALA A 7 -13.26 4.78 6.52
CA ALA A 7 -13.11 3.88 7.65
C ALA A 7 -13.81 2.53 7.40
N GLN A 8 -15.05 2.56 6.88
CA GLN A 8 -15.79 1.34 6.54
C GLN A 8 -15.06 0.49 5.49
N GLN A 9 -14.55 1.12 4.43
CA GLN A 9 -13.75 0.44 3.42
C GLN A 9 -12.48 -0.17 4.01
N ALA A 10 -11.71 0.62 4.77
CA ALA A 10 -10.47 0.22 5.40
C ALA A 10 -10.66 -0.97 6.35
N LEU A 11 -11.71 -0.94 7.17
CA LEU A 11 -12.04 -2.02 8.11
C LEU A 11 -12.49 -3.30 7.39
N SER A 12 -13.24 -3.16 6.29
CA SER A 12 -13.72 -4.30 5.50
C SER A 12 -12.60 -5.03 4.79
N PHE A 13 -11.67 -4.28 4.17
CA PHE A 13 -10.55 -4.87 3.42
C PHE A 13 -9.34 -5.21 4.30
N GLY A 14 -9.14 -4.47 5.39
CA GLY A 14 -7.97 -4.59 6.27
C GLY A 14 -6.78 -3.76 5.79
N GLU A 15 -7.01 -2.52 5.36
CA GLU A 15 -5.98 -1.60 4.84
C GLU A 15 -5.91 -0.28 5.61
N THR A 16 -4.84 0.47 5.37
CA THR A 16 -4.70 1.86 5.81
C THR A 16 -5.61 2.77 4.97
N PRO A 17 -6.46 3.63 5.56
CA PRO A 17 -7.29 4.56 4.79
C PRO A 17 -6.44 5.66 4.15
N GLY A 18 -6.86 6.15 2.97
CA GLY A 18 -6.25 7.31 2.31
C GLY A 18 -6.67 8.67 2.90
N ASN A 19 -7.69 8.71 3.76
CA ASN A 19 -8.16 9.91 4.45
C ASN A 19 -7.65 9.92 5.89
N THR A 20 -6.73 10.84 6.19
CA THR A 20 -6.09 10.97 7.52
C THR A 20 -7.07 11.25 8.66
N LYS A 21 -8.31 11.68 8.37
CA LYS A 21 -9.36 11.89 9.38
C LYS A 21 -10.14 10.61 9.69
N ALA A 22 -9.91 9.50 8.98
CA ALA A 22 -10.66 8.26 9.16
C ALA A 22 -10.26 7.48 10.42
N CYS A 23 -9.07 7.71 10.98
CA CYS A 23 -8.56 7.01 12.17
C CYS A 23 -9.57 7.04 13.34
N ALA A 24 -10.15 8.21 13.65
CA ALA A 24 -11.13 8.33 14.73
C ALA A 24 -12.41 7.54 14.46
N GLU A 25 -12.87 7.51 13.20
CA GLU A 25 -14.04 6.73 12.77
C GLU A 25 -13.76 5.22 12.78
N MET A 26 -12.51 4.82 12.50
CA MET A 26 -12.08 3.43 12.56
C MET A 26 -12.09 2.94 14.02
N ASP A 27 -11.48 3.67 14.94
CA ASP A 27 -11.44 3.27 16.36
C ASP A 27 -12.82 3.32 17.02
N ALA A 28 -13.72 4.21 16.57
CA ALA A 28 -15.10 4.24 17.02
C ALA A 28 -15.91 3.00 16.61
N GLN A 29 -15.58 2.39 15.45
CA GLN A 29 -16.26 1.20 14.94
C GLN A 29 -15.59 -0.09 15.39
N GLN A 30 -14.27 -0.11 15.46
CA GLN A 30 -13.45 -1.23 15.89
C GLN A 30 -12.25 -0.69 16.70
N PRO A 31 -12.31 -0.74 18.04
CA PRO A 31 -11.27 -0.19 18.89
C PRO A 31 -9.87 -0.72 18.57
N GLY A 32 -8.92 0.17 18.36
CA GLY A 32 -7.52 -0.17 18.06
C GLY A 32 -7.23 -0.42 16.57
N ALA A 33 -8.25 -0.38 15.71
CA ALA A 33 -8.08 -0.59 14.28
C ALA A 33 -7.19 0.46 13.62
N CYS A 34 -7.20 1.71 14.09
CA CYS A 34 -6.35 2.74 13.53
C CYS A 34 -4.86 2.35 13.64
N LYS A 35 -4.43 1.91 14.83
CA LYS A 35 -3.08 1.43 15.07
C LYS A 35 -2.80 0.10 14.35
N GLN A 36 -3.74 -0.83 14.38
CA GLN A 36 -3.62 -2.14 13.72
C GLN A 36 -3.31 -1.99 12.22
N TYR A 37 -3.95 -1.04 11.55
CA TYR A 37 -3.78 -0.78 10.13
C TYR A 37 -2.83 0.39 9.84
N HIS A 38 -1.99 0.78 10.79
CA HIS A 38 -0.97 1.82 10.64
C HIS A 38 -1.52 3.17 10.13
N ALA A 39 -2.79 3.50 10.44
CA ALA A 39 -3.45 4.73 10.01
C ALA A 39 -2.99 5.96 10.80
N ASP A 40 -2.35 5.77 11.95
CA ASP A 40 -1.67 6.77 12.76
C ASP A 40 -0.13 6.73 12.62
N ALA A 41 0.39 5.91 11.70
CA ALA A 41 1.82 5.72 11.56
C ALA A 41 2.52 6.98 11.03
N SER A 42 3.79 7.13 11.41
CA SER A 42 4.60 8.29 11.03
C SER A 42 4.93 8.30 9.53
N SER A 43 5.32 9.46 9.03
CA SER A 43 5.88 9.60 7.68
C SER A 43 7.12 8.74 7.47
N ALA A 44 7.90 8.46 8.52
CA ALA A 44 9.06 7.56 8.44
C ALA A 44 8.63 6.11 8.19
N TYR A 45 7.55 5.64 8.83
CA TYR A 45 6.97 4.33 8.51
C TYR A 45 6.48 4.32 7.05
N PHE A 46 5.72 5.33 6.63
CA PHE A 46 5.24 5.43 5.26
C PHE A 46 6.37 5.41 4.21
N ALA A 47 7.48 6.12 4.47
CA ALA A 47 8.64 6.16 3.60
C ALA A 47 9.45 4.85 3.56
N SER A 48 9.28 3.99 4.56
CA SER A 48 9.91 2.66 4.59
C SER A 48 9.24 1.67 3.63
N ILE A 49 7.97 1.90 3.27
CA ILE A 49 7.18 1.02 2.41
C ILE A 49 7.68 1.10 0.97
N LYS A 50 7.96 -0.06 0.37
CA LYS A 50 8.25 -0.18 -1.07
C LYS A 50 6.97 -0.38 -1.85
N PHE A 51 6.29 0.73 -2.16
CA PHE A 51 5.07 0.72 -2.95
C PHE A 51 5.31 0.08 -4.32
N TRP A 52 4.35 -0.73 -4.75
CA TRP A 52 4.39 -1.36 -6.06
C TRP A 52 4.37 -0.30 -7.16
N LYS A 53 5.22 -0.52 -8.16
CA LYS A 53 5.30 0.27 -9.39
C LYS A 53 5.52 -0.69 -10.55
N THR A 54 4.98 -0.36 -11.72
CA THR A 54 5.25 -1.11 -12.94
C THR A 54 6.76 -1.13 -13.23
N PRO A 55 7.42 -2.30 -13.27
CA PRO A 55 8.81 -2.41 -13.67
C PRO A 55 8.99 -1.99 -15.12
N VAL A 56 9.94 -1.09 -15.37
CA VAL A 56 10.34 -0.62 -16.69
C VAL A 56 11.85 -0.70 -16.81
N LYS A 57 12.38 -0.71 -18.05
CA LYS A 57 13.82 -0.81 -18.28
C LYS A 57 14.61 0.33 -17.64
N SER A 58 14.00 1.52 -17.61
CA SER A 58 14.56 2.67 -16.90
C SER A 58 14.42 2.50 -15.39
N CYS A 59 15.56 2.34 -14.72
CA CYS A 59 15.63 2.13 -13.28
C CYS A 59 15.30 3.38 -12.45
N GLY A 60 15.15 4.55 -13.08
CA GLY A 60 14.93 5.82 -12.39
C GLY A 60 16.17 6.41 -11.70
N ASN A 61 17.33 5.77 -11.86
CA ASN A 61 18.65 6.22 -11.39
C ASN A 61 19.60 6.56 -12.55
N GLY A 62 19.06 6.79 -13.75
CA GLY A 62 19.82 7.00 -14.98
C GLY A 62 20.26 5.73 -15.72
N GLN A 63 20.06 4.54 -15.14
CA GLN A 63 20.35 3.27 -15.79
C GLN A 63 19.12 2.72 -16.54
N ASN A 64 19.37 1.97 -17.62
CA ASN A 64 18.34 1.35 -18.47
C ASN A 64 18.44 -0.19 -18.53
N ASN A 65 19.01 -0.81 -17.50
CA ASN A 65 19.28 -2.24 -17.41
C ASN A 65 18.33 -2.97 -16.42
N CYS A 66 17.26 -2.33 -15.95
CA CYS A 66 16.28 -2.99 -15.09
C CYS A 66 15.41 -3.97 -15.89
N LEU A 67 14.95 -5.02 -15.21
CA LEU A 67 13.97 -5.95 -15.77
C LEU A 67 12.62 -5.24 -15.92
N ASP A 68 12.03 -5.35 -17.11
CA ASP A 68 10.68 -4.86 -17.38
C ASP A 68 9.60 -5.84 -16.88
N TYR A 69 8.36 -5.35 -16.85
CA TYR A 69 7.22 -6.14 -16.39
C TYR A 69 7.04 -7.46 -17.16
N GLY A 70 7.35 -7.50 -18.45
CA GLY A 70 7.26 -8.73 -19.24
C GLY A 70 8.28 -9.79 -18.80
N ALA A 71 9.50 -9.37 -18.46
CA ALA A 71 10.50 -10.26 -17.88
C ALA A 71 10.07 -10.77 -16.49
N TRP A 72 9.50 -9.91 -15.66
CA TRP A 72 8.92 -10.30 -14.36
C TRP A 72 7.81 -11.34 -14.51
N GLN A 73 6.87 -11.12 -15.44
CA GLN A 73 5.79 -12.08 -15.70
C GLN A 73 6.32 -13.44 -16.15
N ARG A 74 7.30 -13.48 -17.06
CA ARG A 74 7.92 -14.75 -17.49
C ARG A 74 8.60 -15.49 -16.34
N ALA A 75 9.39 -14.77 -15.53
CA ALA A 75 10.05 -15.34 -14.37
C ALA A 75 9.03 -15.90 -13.36
N TRP A 76 7.93 -15.17 -13.10
CA TRP A 76 6.87 -15.65 -12.22
C TRP A 76 6.25 -16.97 -12.71
N GLN A 77 5.97 -17.10 -14.01
CA GLN A 77 5.41 -18.34 -14.58
C GLN A 77 6.37 -19.55 -14.47
N GLN A 78 7.68 -19.33 -14.34
CA GLN A 78 8.65 -20.40 -14.10
C GLN A 78 8.64 -20.88 -12.65
N VAL A 79 8.32 -20.00 -11.69
CA VAL A 79 8.33 -20.31 -10.26
C VAL A 79 7.03 -20.96 -9.78
N LYS A 80 5.89 -20.56 -10.34
CA LYS A 80 4.57 -21.05 -9.88
C LYS A 80 4.16 -22.42 -10.41
N GLN A 81 4.94 -23.02 -11.31
CA GLN A 81 4.74 -24.39 -11.76
C GLN A 81 5.23 -25.36 -10.68
#